data_AF-A0A6P0CIJ9-F1
#
_entry.id   AF-A0A6P0CIJ9-F1
#
_cell.length_a   1.000
_cell.length_b   1.000
_cell.length_c   1.000
_cell.angle_alpha   90.00
_cell.angle_beta   90.00
_cell.angle_gamma   90.00
#
_symmetry.space_group_name_H-M   'P 1'
#
loop_
_entity.id
_entity.type
_entity.pdbx_description
1 polymer ?
#
loop_
_entity_poly.entity_id
_entity_poly.type
_entity_poly.pdbx_seq_one_letter_code
_entity_poly.pdbx_strand_id
1 'polypeptide(L)'
;MKFGVLADLFEGAGAKVLTEVEINRQRSNQHEFQGVSGFRAFLGTPSDKQTFPATFYWLEDDEEAGPMRLESYCTWSDVRRGKAGRSAEYHLYYAAESEPVVHQARAGDQVVIARTKGGSLMVLLTPEGSTIGQQLLWLFGLDLFDGRSVARRIDRDDAVELGFAARSVLADLSIEVKEPEPDAFDLLIERFGRGFPGTVPFSVFARETLPDVDPLADPDGALVAWMEHEEALFR
;
A
#
# COMPACT_ATOMS: atom_id res chain seq x y z
N MET A 1 -8.21 -6.50 -20.17
CA MET A 1 -8.27 -6.14 -18.74
C MET A 1 -6.96 -5.46 -18.39
N LYS A 2 -6.97 -4.28 -17.75
CA LYS A 2 -5.72 -3.66 -17.27
C LYS A 2 -5.46 -4.24 -15.88
N PHE A 3 -4.60 -5.24 -15.81
CA PHE A 3 -4.13 -5.76 -14.53
C PHE A 3 -2.98 -4.89 -14.05
N GLY A 4 -3.02 -4.45 -12.79
CA GLY A 4 -1.77 -4.12 -12.09
C GLY A 4 -1.50 -2.67 -11.78
N VAL A 5 -2.52 -1.85 -11.68
CA VAL A 5 -2.37 -0.48 -11.25
C VAL A 5 -2.25 -0.49 -9.72
N LEU A 6 -1.37 0.32 -9.09
CA LEU A 6 -1.35 0.49 -7.62
C LEU A 6 -2.76 0.80 -7.06
N ALA A 7 -3.57 1.47 -7.87
CA ALA A 7 -4.99 1.76 -7.65
C ALA A 7 -5.91 0.52 -7.61
N ASP A 8 -5.46 -0.66 -8.01
CA ASP A 8 -6.19 -1.93 -7.88
C ASP A 8 -5.85 -2.63 -6.55
N LEU A 9 -4.70 -2.32 -5.95
CA LEU A 9 -4.28 -2.87 -4.65
C LEU A 9 -4.72 -1.97 -3.49
N PHE A 10 -4.68 -0.65 -3.69
CA PHE A 10 -4.90 0.34 -2.63
C PHE A 10 -6.00 1.35 -2.97
N GLU A 11 -6.73 1.79 -1.94
CA GLU A 11 -7.66 2.93 -2.02
C GLU A 11 -6.95 4.28 -1.89
N GLY A 12 -5.84 4.30 -1.15
CA GLY A 12 -5.09 5.51 -0.84
C GLY A 12 -4.04 5.23 0.23
N ALA A 13 -3.16 6.21 0.42
CA ALA A 13 -2.08 6.13 1.39
C ALA A 13 -1.78 7.50 1.99
N GLY A 14 -1.15 7.50 3.15
CA GLY A 14 -0.59 8.70 3.76
C GLY A 14 0.67 8.39 4.52
N ALA A 15 1.54 9.38 4.65
CA ALA A 15 2.81 9.29 5.34
C ALA A 15 2.93 10.35 6.42
N LYS A 16 3.78 10.07 7.41
CA LYS A 16 4.09 10.95 8.53
C LYS A 16 5.52 10.69 9.02
N VAL A 17 6.18 11.76 9.46
CA VAL A 17 7.35 11.68 10.36
C VAL A 17 6.88 11.45 11.81
N LEU A 18 7.39 10.39 12.43
CA LEU A 18 7.10 9.98 13.80
C LEU A 18 7.75 10.93 14.80
N THR A 19 6.99 11.27 15.83
CA THR A 19 7.42 12.14 16.91
C THR A 19 7.66 11.35 18.20
N GLU A 20 8.41 11.93 19.14
CA GLU A 20 8.67 11.34 20.46
C GLU A 20 7.40 10.90 21.20
N VAL A 21 6.27 11.60 21.02
CA VAL A 21 5.01 11.29 21.70
C VAL A 21 4.38 10.00 21.20
N GLU A 22 4.72 9.57 19.99
CA GLU A 22 4.13 8.40 19.32
C GLU A 22 4.97 7.15 19.55
N ILE A 23 6.30 7.27 19.72
CA ILE A 23 7.21 6.11 19.77
C ILE A 23 7.88 5.88 21.14
N ASN A 24 7.93 6.89 22.01
CA ASN A 24 8.68 6.81 23.26
C ASN A 24 7.78 6.43 24.45
N ARG A 25 7.84 5.17 24.88
CA ARG A 25 7.12 4.67 26.07
C ARG A 25 7.43 5.40 27.37
N GLN A 26 8.63 5.97 27.51
CA GLN A 26 9.00 6.71 28.71
C GLN A 26 8.34 8.09 28.78
N ARG A 27 7.86 8.61 27.64
CA ARG A 27 7.18 9.90 27.52
C ARG A 27 5.69 9.79 27.27
N SER A 28 5.22 8.69 26.70
CA SER A 28 3.82 8.52 26.29
C SER A 28 3.41 7.04 26.34
N ASN A 29 2.27 6.78 26.97
CA ASN A 29 1.58 5.48 26.90
C ASN A 29 0.53 5.44 25.78
N GLN A 30 0.60 6.39 24.83
CA GLN A 30 -0.44 6.55 23.82
C GLN A 30 -0.09 5.70 22.60
N HIS A 31 -0.98 4.77 22.27
CA HIS A 31 -0.87 3.94 21.07
C HIS A 31 -1.58 4.64 19.91
N GLU A 32 -1.10 5.82 19.52
CA GLU A 32 -1.73 6.60 18.46
C GLU A 32 -0.72 7.31 17.55
N PHE A 33 -1.07 7.39 16.27
CA PHE A 33 -0.48 8.32 15.31
C PHE A 33 -1.34 9.59 15.31
N GLN A 34 -0.74 10.72 15.70
CA GLN A 34 -1.38 12.04 15.77
C GLN A 34 -1.18 12.79 14.46
N GLY A 35 -1.75 14.00 14.29
CA GLY A 35 -1.44 14.85 13.13
C GLY A 35 -1.71 14.21 11.77
N VAL A 36 -2.61 13.23 11.71
CA VAL A 36 -2.98 12.45 10.51
C VAL A 36 -4.32 12.92 9.93
N SER A 37 -4.67 14.20 10.12
CA SER A 37 -5.96 14.75 9.64
C SER A 37 -6.17 14.56 8.13
N GLY A 38 -5.08 14.57 7.34
CA GLY A 38 -5.10 14.29 5.90
C GLY A 38 -5.56 12.87 5.56
N PHE A 39 -5.45 11.91 6.48
CA PHE A 39 -5.77 10.50 6.21
C PHE A 39 -7.27 10.28 6.01
N ARG A 40 -8.11 11.28 6.36
CA ARG A 40 -9.52 11.36 5.99
C ARG A 40 -9.75 11.18 4.48
N ALA A 41 -8.78 11.50 3.64
CA ALA A 41 -8.88 11.32 2.18
C ALA A 41 -9.14 9.86 1.77
N PHE A 42 -8.58 8.89 2.51
CA PHE A 42 -8.70 7.47 2.20
C PHE A 42 -9.35 6.64 3.32
N LEU A 43 -9.29 7.09 4.58
CA LEU A 43 -10.02 6.47 5.70
C LEU A 43 -11.45 7.00 5.86
N GLY A 44 -11.76 8.13 5.21
CA GLY A 44 -13.07 8.77 5.29
C GLY A 44 -13.35 9.44 6.64
N THR A 45 -14.63 9.76 6.85
CA THR A 45 -15.15 10.44 8.03
C THR A 45 -16.33 9.67 8.59
N PRO A 46 -16.10 8.49 9.18
CA PRO A 46 -17.19 7.66 9.69
C PRO A 46 -17.91 8.38 10.84
N SER A 47 -19.22 8.12 10.97
CA SER A 47 -20.04 8.65 12.07
C SER A 47 -19.63 8.07 13.43
N ASP A 48 -19.10 6.85 13.41
CA ASP A 48 -18.58 6.11 14.55
C ASP A 48 -17.12 5.73 14.38
N LYS A 49 -16.47 5.33 15.48
CA LYS A 49 -15.11 4.78 15.42
C LYS A 49 -15.09 3.58 14.47
N GLN A 50 -14.06 3.48 13.66
CA GLN A 50 -13.91 2.41 12.68
C GLN A 50 -12.61 1.64 12.97
N THR A 51 -12.71 0.32 13.11
CA THR A 51 -11.57 -0.55 13.29
C THR A 51 -11.22 -1.22 11.97
N PHE A 52 -9.93 -1.23 11.65
CA PHE A 52 -9.37 -1.84 10.46
C PHE A 52 -8.40 -2.95 10.89
N PRO A 53 -8.51 -4.18 10.35
CA PRO A 53 -7.41 -5.13 10.39
C PRO A 53 -6.16 -4.48 9.82
N ALA A 54 -5.00 -4.70 10.43
CA ALA A 54 -3.77 -4.05 10.02
C ALA A 54 -2.58 -5.01 10.08
N THR A 55 -1.68 -4.91 9.10
CA THR A 55 -0.38 -5.58 9.14
C THR A 55 0.71 -4.52 9.29
N PHE A 56 1.55 -4.71 10.30
CA PHE A 56 2.65 -3.82 10.65
C PHE A 56 3.96 -4.39 10.13
N TYR A 57 4.79 -3.51 9.59
CA TYR A 57 6.10 -3.83 9.05
C TYR A 57 7.14 -2.84 9.59
N TRP A 58 8.26 -3.38 10.06
CA TRP A 58 9.50 -2.62 10.20
C TRP A 58 10.42 -3.02 9.07
N LEU A 59 10.85 -2.04 8.29
CA LEU A 59 11.64 -2.27 7.09
C LEU A 59 12.90 -1.41 7.12
N GLU A 60 14.03 -2.04 6.82
CA GLU A 60 15.36 -1.42 6.78
C GLU A 60 15.99 -1.66 5.41
N ASP A 61 17.04 -0.91 5.08
CA ASP A 61 17.78 -1.08 3.82
C ASP A 61 18.64 -2.37 3.80
N ASP A 62 18.75 -3.08 4.94
CA ASP A 62 19.47 -4.35 5.04
C ASP A 62 18.59 -5.53 4.60
N GLU A 63 18.83 -6.00 3.37
CA GLU A 63 18.11 -7.12 2.78
C GLU A 63 18.33 -8.47 3.51
N GLU A 64 19.44 -8.64 4.25
CA GLU A 64 19.73 -9.91 4.95
C GLU A 64 18.90 -10.11 6.22
N ALA A 65 18.42 -9.02 6.83
CA ALA A 65 17.64 -9.07 8.07
C ALA A 65 16.18 -9.52 7.86
N GLY A 66 15.63 -9.27 6.67
CA GLY A 66 14.21 -9.49 6.36
C GLY A 66 13.26 -8.58 7.15
N PRO A 67 12.03 -8.35 6.66
CA PRO A 67 11.11 -7.43 7.34
C PRO A 67 10.53 -8.05 8.62
N MET A 68 10.51 -7.28 9.71
CA MET A 68 9.72 -7.68 10.89
C MET A 68 8.24 -7.44 10.59
N ARG A 69 7.43 -8.50 10.62
CA ARG A 69 5.99 -8.45 10.31
C ARG A 69 5.13 -8.88 11.49
N LEU A 70 4.02 -8.19 11.71
CA LEU A 70 3.01 -8.56 12.71
C LEU A 70 1.60 -8.16 12.30
N GLU A 71 0.63 -9.06 12.50
CA GLU A 71 -0.81 -8.80 12.24
C GLU A 71 -1.53 -8.33 13.51
N SER A 72 -2.32 -7.26 13.39
CA SER A 72 -3.05 -6.61 14.47
C SER A 72 -4.20 -5.76 13.90
N TYR A 73 -4.50 -4.61 14.50
CA TYR A 73 -5.54 -3.69 14.05
C TYR A 73 -5.24 -2.23 14.41
N CYS A 74 -5.87 -1.32 13.67
CA CYS A 74 -5.91 0.10 13.99
C CYS A 74 -7.37 0.57 14.19
N THR A 75 -7.58 1.61 14.97
CA THR A 75 -8.89 2.24 15.18
C THR A 75 -8.84 3.72 14.82
N TRP A 76 -9.68 4.13 13.87
CA TRP A 76 -9.85 5.51 13.43
C TRP A 76 -11.04 6.15 14.16
N SER A 77 -10.83 7.30 14.81
CA SER A 77 -11.89 7.95 15.58
C SER A 77 -11.73 9.47 15.63
N ASP A 78 -12.85 10.19 15.58
CA ASP A 78 -12.91 11.62 15.93
C ASP A 78 -12.94 11.77 17.46
N VAL A 79 -11.83 12.24 18.06
CA VAL A 79 -11.68 12.42 19.52
C VAL A 79 -12.42 13.66 20.05
N ARG A 80 -12.91 14.51 19.13
CA ARG A 80 -13.71 15.70 19.45
C ARG A 80 -15.19 15.52 19.17
N ARG A 81 -15.62 14.33 18.76
CA ARG A 81 -17.03 14.01 18.52
C ARG A 81 -17.91 14.41 19.71
N GLY A 82 -19.03 15.07 19.40
CA GLY A 82 -20.01 15.52 20.39
C GLY A 82 -19.57 16.71 21.24
N LYS A 83 -18.37 17.27 21.02
CA LYS A 83 -17.91 18.47 21.73
C LYS A 83 -18.34 19.73 20.99
N ALA A 84 -19.33 20.44 21.53
CA ALA A 84 -19.84 21.68 20.95
C ALA A 84 -18.72 22.72 20.74
N GLY A 85 -18.71 23.36 19.56
CA GLY A 85 -17.76 24.42 19.22
C GLY A 85 -16.35 23.95 18.86
N ARG A 86 -16.12 22.64 18.70
CA ARG A 86 -14.82 22.09 18.27
C ARG A 86 -14.93 21.36 16.94
N SER A 87 -14.02 21.66 16.02
CA SER A 87 -13.88 20.92 14.77
C SER A 87 -13.39 19.49 15.04
N ALA A 88 -13.79 18.55 14.18
CA ALA A 88 -13.36 17.16 14.25
C ALA A 88 -11.83 17.02 14.29
N GLU A 89 -11.33 16.12 15.13
CA GLU A 89 -9.91 15.78 15.24
C GLU A 89 -9.80 14.28 15.22
N TYR A 90 -9.26 13.74 14.12
CA TYR A 90 -9.15 12.31 13.95
C TYR A 90 -7.78 11.80 14.34
N HIS A 91 -7.78 10.76 15.16
CA HIS A 91 -6.59 10.02 15.58
C HIS A 91 -6.67 8.59 15.07
N LEU A 92 -5.51 8.03 14.68
CA LEU A 92 -5.38 6.63 14.33
C LEU A 92 -4.68 5.89 15.46
N TYR A 93 -5.43 5.09 16.20
CA TYR A 93 -4.91 4.25 17.27
C TYR A 93 -4.39 2.93 16.71
N TYR A 94 -3.28 2.42 17.22
CA TYR A 94 -2.82 1.06 16.98
C TYR A 94 -2.97 0.21 18.24
N ALA A 95 -3.12 -1.09 18.09
CA ALA A 95 -3.29 -1.98 19.24
C ALA A 95 -1.96 -2.25 19.95
N ALA A 96 -1.99 -2.55 21.26
CA ALA A 96 -0.78 -2.84 22.03
C ALA A 96 -0.01 -4.05 21.48
N GLU A 97 -0.71 -4.97 20.82
CA GLU A 97 -0.14 -6.13 20.16
C GLU A 97 0.82 -5.74 19.02
N SER A 98 0.69 -4.54 18.44
CA SER A 98 1.58 -4.02 17.39
C SER A 98 2.88 -3.39 17.89
N GLU A 99 2.99 -3.20 19.21
CA GLU A 99 4.14 -2.61 19.87
C GLU A 99 5.51 -3.20 19.45
N PRO A 100 5.70 -4.53 19.31
CA PRO A 100 7.01 -5.08 18.97
C PRO A 100 7.59 -4.55 17.65
N VAL A 101 6.73 -4.17 16.70
CA VAL A 101 7.12 -3.57 15.42
C VAL A 101 7.18 -2.05 15.54
N VAL A 102 6.16 -1.41 16.14
CA VAL A 102 6.09 0.06 16.24
C VAL A 102 7.28 0.64 17.01
N HIS A 103 7.77 -0.05 18.05
CA HIS A 103 8.89 0.43 18.87
C HIS A 103 10.29 0.12 18.31
N GLN A 104 10.38 -0.47 17.12
CA GLN A 104 11.64 -0.42 16.39
C GLN A 104 11.94 1.01 15.92
N ALA A 105 10.88 1.77 15.62
CA ALA A 105 10.99 3.14 15.16
C ALA A 105 11.37 4.13 16.27
N ARG A 106 12.03 5.21 15.85
CA ARG A 106 12.49 6.34 16.65
C ARG A 106 11.87 7.64 16.15
N ALA A 107 12.00 8.70 16.94
CA ALA A 107 11.57 10.01 16.48
C ALA A 107 12.45 10.44 15.30
N GLY A 108 11.83 10.95 14.23
CA GLY A 108 12.50 11.22 12.94
C GLY A 108 12.25 10.14 11.90
N ASP A 109 11.99 8.90 12.31
CA ASP A 109 11.59 7.83 11.40
C ASP A 109 10.22 8.13 10.79
N GLN A 110 9.87 7.41 9.74
CA GLN A 110 8.63 7.64 9.00
C GLN A 110 7.71 6.42 9.05
N VAL A 111 6.41 6.70 8.98
CA VAL A 111 5.37 5.70 8.79
C VAL A 111 4.59 6.02 7.52
N VAL A 112 4.41 5.02 6.66
CA VAL A 112 3.47 5.04 5.55
C VAL A 112 2.31 4.11 5.90
N ILE A 113 1.08 4.64 5.83
CA ILE A 113 -0.14 3.88 6.09
C ILE A 113 -0.96 3.84 4.81
N ALA A 114 -1.09 2.65 4.24
CA ALA A 114 -1.84 2.40 3.02
C ALA A 114 -3.09 1.57 3.30
N ARG A 115 -4.23 1.96 2.73
CA ARG A 115 -5.48 1.20 2.83
C ARG A 115 -5.65 0.34 1.60
N THR A 116 -5.74 -0.98 1.79
CA THR A 116 -5.96 -1.93 0.69
C THR A 116 -7.40 -1.83 0.18
N LYS A 117 -7.66 -2.30 -1.05
CA LYS A 117 -9.04 -2.46 -1.56
C LYS A 117 -9.87 -3.46 -0.75
N GLY A 118 -9.21 -4.40 -0.06
CA GLY A 118 -9.86 -5.31 0.89
C GLY A 118 -10.28 -4.63 2.20
N GLY A 119 -9.94 -3.35 2.40
CA GLY A 119 -10.31 -2.58 3.58
C GLY A 119 -9.40 -2.79 4.79
N SER A 120 -8.28 -3.50 4.65
CA SER A 120 -7.23 -3.58 5.68
C SER A 120 -6.22 -2.46 5.55
N LEU A 121 -5.42 -2.23 6.60
CA LEU A 121 -4.31 -1.29 6.57
C LEU A 121 -2.96 -2.01 6.50
N MET A 122 -2.03 -1.39 5.81
CA MET A 122 -0.61 -1.73 5.87
C MET A 122 0.10 -0.55 6.53
N VAL A 123 0.78 -0.83 7.63
CA VAL A 123 1.52 0.16 8.43
C VAL A 123 3.01 -0.13 8.26
N LEU A 124 3.68 0.70 7.47
CA LEU A 124 5.04 0.50 7.00
C LEU A 124 5.95 1.51 7.70
N LEU A 125 6.75 1.06 8.66
CA LEU A 125 7.70 1.90 9.39
C LEU A 125 9.10 1.72 8.83
N THR A 126 9.81 2.83 8.63
CA THR A 126 11.18 2.83 8.08
C THR A 126 12.06 3.89 8.75
N PRO A 127 13.38 3.67 8.87
CA PRO A 127 14.30 4.65 9.40
C PRO A 127 14.29 5.98 8.65
N GLU A 128 14.58 7.08 9.34
CA GLU A 128 14.78 8.40 8.74
C GLU A 128 15.82 8.34 7.61
N GLY A 129 15.47 8.86 6.43
CA GLY A 129 16.39 8.95 5.28
C GLY A 129 16.74 7.62 4.62
N SER A 130 16.11 6.51 5.02
CA SER A 130 16.33 5.19 4.40
C SER A 130 15.89 5.16 2.94
N THR A 131 16.58 4.34 2.14
CA THR A 131 16.31 4.15 0.71
C THR A 131 14.91 3.56 0.52
N ILE A 132 14.60 2.51 1.29
CA ILE A 132 13.28 1.88 1.32
C ILE A 132 12.16 2.86 1.65
N GLY A 133 12.43 3.76 2.59
CA GLY A 133 11.52 4.81 2.97
C GLY A 133 11.19 5.76 1.82
N GLN A 134 12.21 6.20 1.06
CA GLN A 134 12.02 7.03 -0.12
C GLN A 134 11.31 6.28 -1.25
N GLN A 135 11.60 4.99 -1.43
CA GLN A 135 10.90 4.15 -2.40
C GLN A 135 9.41 4.03 -2.06
N LEU A 136 9.05 3.90 -0.79
CA LEU A 136 7.64 3.88 -0.35
C LEU A 136 6.94 5.22 -0.60
N LEU A 137 7.61 6.35 -0.32
CA LEU A 137 7.04 7.66 -0.62
C LEU A 137 6.80 7.85 -2.13
N TRP A 138 7.79 7.48 -2.95
CA TRP A 138 7.66 7.51 -4.40
C TRP A 138 6.56 6.58 -4.91
N LEU A 139 6.52 5.35 -4.40
CA LEU A 139 5.52 4.33 -4.72
C LEU A 139 4.09 4.87 -4.56
N PHE A 140 3.83 5.53 -3.44
CA PHE A 140 2.50 6.07 -3.15
C PHE A 140 2.30 7.51 -3.65
N GLY A 141 3.26 8.08 -4.39
CA GLY A 141 3.22 9.46 -4.86
C GLY A 141 3.02 10.46 -3.72
N LEU A 142 3.69 10.22 -2.58
CA LEU A 142 3.62 11.01 -1.36
C LEU A 142 4.85 11.91 -1.29
N ASP A 143 4.60 13.21 -1.16
CA ASP A 143 5.66 14.19 -0.94
C ASP A 143 5.64 14.65 0.53
N LEU A 144 6.64 14.21 1.29
CA LEU A 144 6.81 14.52 2.71
C LEU A 144 7.72 15.75 2.92
N PHE A 145 7.79 16.70 1.98
CA PHE A 145 8.54 17.95 2.15
C PHE A 145 7.86 18.93 3.13
N ASP A 146 8.60 19.40 4.14
CA ASP A 146 8.24 20.41 5.17
C ASP A 146 6.97 20.15 6.01
N GLY A 147 6.09 19.23 5.61
CA GLY A 147 4.86 18.84 6.29
C GLY A 147 5.07 17.61 7.15
N ARG A 148 4.68 17.68 8.44
CA ARG A 148 4.77 16.54 9.36
C ARG A 148 3.94 15.32 8.91
N SER A 149 3.03 15.47 7.94
CA SER A 149 2.24 14.40 7.31
C SER A 149 1.69 14.81 5.94
N VAL A 150 1.47 13.83 5.07
CA VAL A 150 0.88 13.97 3.73
C VAL A 150 -0.07 12.78 3.47
N ALA A 151 -1.11 12.95 2.66
CA ALA A 151 -2.00 11.85 2.28
C ALA A 151 -2.69 12.11 0.94
N ARG A 152 -2.98 11.03 0.22
CA ARG A 152 -3.76 11.08 -1.02
C ARG A 152 -4.58 9.82 -1.25
N ARG A 153 -5.58 9.95 -2.11
CA ARG A 153 -6.21 8.78 -2.76
C ARG A 153 -5.35 8.35 -3.95
N ILE A 154 -5.45 7.09 -4.31
CA ILE A 154 -4.77 6.53 -5.48
C ILE A 154 -5.85 6.31 -6.54
N ASP A 155 -5.83 7.13 -7.59
CA ASP A 155 -6.76 7.03 -8.71
C ASP A 155 -6.14 6.23 -9.87
N ARG A 156 -6.99 5.74 -10.79
CA ARG A 156 -6.53 4.86 -11.89
C ARG A 156 -5.63 5.58 -12.90
N ASP A 157 -5.81 6.88 -13.08
CA ASP A 157 -5.02 7.68 -14.02
C ASP A 157 -3.62 8.03 -13.48
N ASP A 158 -3.42 8.00 -12.15
CA ASP A 158 -2.12 8.22 -11.50
C ASP A 158 -1.15 7.04 -11.64
N ALA A 159 -1.65 5.89 -12.09
CA ALA A 159 -0.98 4.61 -11.85
C ALA A 159 -0.77 3.76 -13.12
N VAL A 160 -0.87 4.40 -14.29
CA VAL A 160 -0.58 3.81 -15.60
C VAL A 160 0.93 3.64 -15.85
N GLU A 161 1.81 4.37 -15.16
CA GLU A 161 3.28 4.26 -15.35
C GLU A 161 4.02 3.45 -14.26
N LEU A 162 3.34 3.04 -13.18
CA LEU A 162 3.98 2.56 -11.95
C LEU A 162 3.55 1.15 -11.51
N GLY A 163 2.69 0.47 -12.26
CA GLY A 163 2.10 -0.81 -11.88
C GLY A 163 3.13 -1.92 -11.59
N PHE A 164 4.01 -2.19 -12.56
CA PHE A 164 5.11 -3.14 -12.39
C PHE A 164 6.12 -2.72 -11.32
N ALA A 165 6.60 -1.48 -11.34
CA ALA A 165 7.59 -1.00 -10.37
C ALA A 165 7.05 -1.07 -8.93
N ALA A 166 5.76 -0.76 -8.75
CA ALA A 166 5.08 -0.89 -7.47
C ALA A 166 5.08 -2.32 -6.94
N ARG A 167 4.79 -3.28 -7.82
CA ARG A 167 4.78 -4.71 -7.48
C ARG A 167 6.18 -5.22 -7.17
N SER A 168 7.17 -4.85 -7.99
CA SER A 168 8.57 -5.21 -7.74
C SER A 168 9.02 -4.67 -6.39
N VAL A 169 8.75 -3.40 -6.08
CA VAL A 169 9.06 -2.83 -4.76
C VAL A 169 8.36 -3.65 -3.67
N LEU A 170 7.05 -3.86 -3.72
CA LEU A 170 6.35 -4.62 -2.68
C LEU A 170 6.87 -6.06 -2.52
N ALA A 171 7.23 -6.73 -3.63
CA ALA A 171 7.79 -8.07 -3.62
C ALA A 171 9.22 -8.11 -3.06
N ASP A 172 10.07 -7.15 -3.43
CA ASP A 172 11.43 -6.97 -2.89
C ASP A 172 11.37 -6.74 -1.38
N LEU A 173 10.35 -5.99 -0.92
CA LEU A 173 10.07 -5.78 0.49
C LEU A 173 9.48 -7.01 1.21
N SER A 174 9.32 -8.14 0.49
CA SER A 174 8.66 -9.37 0.97
C SER A 174 7.24 -9.10 1.52
N ILE A 175 6.56 -8.11 0.94
CA ILE A 175 5.22 -7.70 1.31
C ILE A 175 4.23 -8.42 0.40
N GLU A 176 3.63 -9.50 0.92
CA GLU A 176 2.57 -10.22 0.22
C GLU A 176 1.26 -9.41 0.24
N VAL A 177 0.85 -8.92 -0.94
CA VAL A 177 -0.48 -8.34 -1.13
C VAL A 177 -1.38 -9.40 -1.76
N LYS A 178 -2.55 -9.65 -1.17
CA LYS A 178 -3.55 -10.55 -1.78
C LYS A 178 -4.08 -9.92 -3.06
N GLU A 179 -3.80 -10.59 -4.17
CA GLU A 179 -4.22 -10.14 -5.49
C GLU A 179 -5.71 -10.44 -5.72
N PRO A 180 -6.44 -9.58 -6.43
CA PRO A 180 -7.75 -9.95 -6.92
C PRO A 180 -7.59 -11.12 -7.91
N GLU A 181 -8.27 -12.24 -7.66
CA GLU A 181 -8.27 -13.37 -8.58
C GLU A 181 -8.75 -12.90 -9.96
N PRO A 182 -7.95 -13.10 -11.01
CA PRO A 182 -8.38 -12.81 -12.36
C PRO A 182 -9.63 -13.63 -12.71
N ASP A 183 -10.62 -13.00 -13.34
CA ASP A 183 -11.64 -13.69 -14.15
C ASP A 183 -11.00 -14.50 -15.31
N ALA A 184 -9.68 -14.40 -15.47
CA ALA A 184 -8.88 -15.08 -16.47
C ALA A 184 -8.51 -16.52 -16.10
N PHE A 185 -8.73 -16.97 -14.86
CA PHE A 185 -8.48 -18.37 -14.49
C PHE A 185 -9.35 -19.32 -15.33
N ASP A 186 -10.64 -19.00 -15.47
CA ASP A 186 -11.55 -19.79 -16.30
C ASP A 186 -11.15 -19.76 -17.79
N LEU A 187 -10.68 -18.61 -18.28
CA LEU A 187 -10.17 -18.47 -19.66
C LEU A 187 -8.90 -19.30 -19.91
N LEU A 188 -7.99 -19.37 -18.92
CA LEU A 188 -6.79 -20.19 -18.99
C LEU A 188 -7.12 -21.68 -19.00
N ILE A 189 -8.06 -22.11 -18.14
CA ILE A 189 -8.54 -23.49 -18.11
C ILE A 189 -9.26 -23.86 -19.41
N GLU A 190 -10.06 -22.95 -19.98
CA GLU A 190 -10.72 -23.17 -21.26
C GLU A 190 -9.69 -23.32 -22.40
N ARG A 191 -8.65 -22.49 -22.42
CA ARG A 191 -7.64 -22.47 -23.48
C ARG A 191 -6.61 -23.60 -23.40
N PHE A 192 -6.13 -23.90 -22.20
CA PHE A 192 -4.98 -24.79 -21.98
C PHE A 192 -5.32 -26.04 -21.15
N GLY A 193 -6.55 -26.16 -20.65
CA GLY A 193 -6.96 -27.23 -19.77
C GLY A 193 -6.31 -27.11 -18.39
N ARG A 194 -6.07 -28.24 -17.72
CA ARG A 194 -5.46 -28.28 -16.37
C ARG A 194 -3.92 -28.24 -16.37
N GLY A 195 -3.30 -28.13 -17.54
CA GLY A 195 -1.84 -28.09 -17.69
C GLY A 195 -1.37 -26.66 -17.90
N PHE A 196 -0.28 -26.27 -17.23
CA PHE A 196 0.32 -24.96 -17.45
C PHE A 196 0.96 -24.89 -18.84
N PRO A 197 0.66 -23.87 -19.67
CA PRO A 197 1.21 -23.76 -21.01
C PRO A 197 2.71 -23.46 -21.02
N GLY A 198 3.37 -23.76 -22.14
CA GLY A 198 4.74 -23.28 -22.37
C GLY A 198 4.79 -21.77 -22.57
N THR A 199 5.96 -21.16 -22.36
CA THR A 199 6.17 -19.70 -22.41
C THR A 199 5.63 -19.07 -23.69
N VAL A 200 5.97 -19.61 -24.87
CA VAL A 200 5.55 -19.01 -26.15
C VAL A 200 4.02 -19.02 -26.34
N PRO A 201 3.30 -20.16 -26.18
CA PRO A 201 1.84 -20.16 -26.19
C PRO A 201 1.20 -19.22 -25.16
N PHE A 202 1.82 -19.09 -23.99
CA PHE A 202 1.33 -18.24 -22.91
C PHE A 202 1.46 -16.75 -23.24
N SER A 203 2.62 -16.30 -23.72
CA SER A 203 2.82 -14.91 -24.16
C SER A 203 1.90 -14.54 -25.33
N VAL A 204 1.63 -15.48 -26.26
CA VAL A 204 0.66 -15.26 -27.34
C VAL A 204 -0.73 -15.04 -26.78
N PHE A 205 -1.17 -15.90 -25.86
CA PHE A 205 -2.48 -15.78 -25.21
C PHE A 205 -2.63 -14.47 -24.43
N ALA A 206 -1.58 -14.04 -23.72
CA ALA A 206 -1.56 -12.75 -23.03
C ALA A 206 -1.83 -11.58 -24.00
N ARG A 207 -1.19 -11.58 -25.19
CA ARG A 207 -1.42 -10.55 -26.20
C ARG A 207 -2.81 -10.62 -26.82
N GLU A 208 -3.31 -11.84 -27.10
CA GLU A 208 -4.66 -12.06 -27.65
C GLU A 208 -5.77 -11.57 -26.71
N THR A 209 -5.55 -11.63 -25.41
CA THR A 209 -6.53 -11.24 -24.37
C THR A 209 -6.42 -9.77 -23.96
N LEU A 210 -5.59 -8.98 -24.63
CA LEU A 210 -5.42 -7.54 -24.44
C LEU A 210 -5.53 -6.77 -25.78
N PRO A 211 -6.71 -6.75 -26.43
CA PRO A 211 -6.89 -6.22 -27.78
C PRO A 211 -6.81 -4.69 -27.89
N ASP A 212 -6.90 -3.98 -26.76
CA ASP A 212 -6.89 -2.52 -26.71
C ASP A 212 -5.48 -1.90 -26.80
N VAL A 213 -4.44 -2.74 -26.93
CA VAL A 213 -3.04 -2.31 -27.02
C VAL A 213 -2.59 -2.26 -28.49
N ASP A 214 -2.21 -1.08 -28.95
CA ASP A 214 -1.68 -0.87 -30.30
C ASP A 214 -0.14 -0.69 -30.27
N PRO A 215 0.63 -1.74 -30.61
CA PRO A 215 2.10 -1.69 -30.59
C PRO A 215 2.71 -0.83 -31.70
N LEU A 216 1.92 -0.40 -32.70
CA LEU A 216 2.39 0.50 -33.75
C LEU A 216 2.24 1.97 -33.33
N ALA A 217 1.22 2.28 -32.54
CA ALA A 217 0.97 3.62 -32.03
C ALA A 217 1.82 3.96 -30.81
N ASP A 218 2.01 3.00 -29.88
CA ASP A 218 2.83 3.15 -28.67
C ASP A 218 3.60 1.85 -28.38
N PRO A 219 4.78 1.66 -29.01
CA PRO A 219 5.56 0.42 -28.86
C PRO A 219 6.04 0.16 -27.43
N ASP A 220 6.47 1.22 -26.72
CA ASP A 220 6.99 1.12 -25.36
C ASP A 220 5.86 0.80 -24.37
N GLY A 221 4.74 1.53 -24.46
CA GLY A 221 3.56 1.25 -23.65
C GLY A 221 2.96 -0.13 -23.94
N ALA A 222 3.01 -0.60 -25.19
CA ALA A 222 2.55 -1.94 -25.54
C ALA A 222 3.41 -3.05 -24.92
N LEU A 223 4.73 -2.87 -24.87
CA LEU A 223 5.63 -3.82 -24.21
C LEU A 223 5.34 -3.92 -22.71
N VAL A 224 5.18 -2.77 -22.04
CA VAL A 224 4.86 -2.72 -20.60
C VAL A 224 3.50 -3.39 -20.35
N ALA A 225 2.47 -3.01 -21.11
CA ALA A 225 1.11 -3.55 -20.94
C ALA A 225 1.04 -5.07 -21.17
N TRP A 226 1.76 -5.59 -22.18
CA TRP A 226 1.80 -7.04 -22.40
C TRP A 226 2.57 -7.77 -21.30
N MET A 227 3.68 -7.22 -20.81
CA MET A 227 4.45 -7.81 -19.71
C MET A 227 3.61 -7.87 -18.42
N GLU A 228 2.93 -6.79 -18.06
CA GLU A 228 2.07 -6.70 -16.88
C GLU A 228 0.88 -7.68 -16.94
N HIS A 229 0.29 -7.82 -18.13
CA HIS A 229 -0.85 -8.71 -18.35
C HIS A 229 -0.44 -10.18 -18.38
N GLU A 230 0.73 -10.51 -18.96
CA GLU A 230 1.29 -11.85 -18.92
C GLU A 230 1.65 -12.30 -17.50
N GLU A 231 2.26 -11.44 -16.68
CA GLU A 231 2.53 -11.73 -15.27
C GLU A 231 1.23 -11.98 -14.49
N ALA A 232 0.21 -11.15 -14.69
CA ALA A 232 -1.07 -11.29 -14.00
C ALA A 232 -1.82 -12.58 -14.36
N LEU A 233 -1.61 -13.12 -15.56
CA LEU A 233 -2.15 -14.43 -15.96
C LEU A 233 -1.35 -15.60 -15.37
N PHE A 234 -0.09 -15.37 -14.97
CA PHE A 234 0.82 -16.44 -14.56
C PHE A 234 0.61 -16.83 -13.09
N ARG A 235 0.27 -15.85 -12.26
CA ARG A 235 -0.01 -16.02 -10.82
C ARG A 235 -1.39 -16.62 -10.59
#